data_AF-A0A6A4VBI9-F1
#
_entry.id   AF-A0A6A4VBI9-F1
#
_cell.length_a   1.000
_cell.length_b   1.000
_cell.length_c   1.000
_cell.angle_alpha   90.00
_cell.angle_beta   90.00
_cell.angle_gamma   90.00
#
_symmetry.space_group_name_H-M   'P 1'
#
loop_
_entity.id
_entity.type
_entity.pdbx_description
1 polymer ?
#
loop_
_entity_poly.entity_id
_entity_poly.type
_entity_poly.pdbx_seq_one_letter_code
_entity_poly.pdbx_strand_id
1 'polypeptide(L)'
;MELGVSGAMTVLMRDAIRPTLMQTLQGTPVFVHAGPFANIAHGNSSVLADRIALKLVGQKGYVVTEAGFGADIGMEKFFNIKCRASGLTPDAAVIVATVRALKMHGGGPAVTAGTPLAPEYTQVGPWCTQEGPTGA
;
A
#
# COMPACT_ATOMS: atom_id res chain seq x y z
N MET A 1 28.46 10.11 9.37
CA MET A 1 29.17 11.02 8.44
C MET A 1 30.69 10.84 8.46
N GLU A 2 31.23 9.88 9.23
CA GLU A 2 32.69 9.63 9.35
C GLU A 2 33.40 9.28 8.04
N LEU A 3 32.73 8.62 7.10
CA LEU A 3 33.37 8.14 5.87
C LEU A 3 33.43 9.17 4.73
N GLY A 4 32.81 10.35 4.86
CA GLY A 4 32.84 11.39 3.82
C GLY A 4 32.15 11.08 2.48
N VAL A 5 31.57 9.89 2.30
CA VAL A 5 31.02 9.41 1.00
C VAL A 5 29.62 9.93 0.64
N SER A 6 29.01 10.78 1.47
CA SER A 6 27.62 11.26 1.26
C SER A 6 27.42 11.99 -0.07
N GLY A 7 28.39 12.82 -0.49
CA GLY A 7 28.34 13.54 -1.76
C GLY A 7 28.37 12.60 -2.97
N ALA A 8 29.26 11.61 -2.95
CA ALA A 8 29.36 10.62 -4.02
C ALA A 8 28.07 9.78 -4.15
N MET A 9 27.50 9.32 -3.03
CA MET A 9 26.21 8.62 -3.04
C MET A 9 25.07 9.51 -3.56
N THR A 10 25.07 10.80 -3.20
CA THR A 10 24.06 11.75 -3.70
C THR A 10 24.15 11.91 -5.22
N VAL A 11 25.36 11.98 -5.79
CA VAL A 11 25.56 12.05 -7.24
C VAL A 11 25.01 10.80 -7.93
N LEU A 12 25.25 9.60 -7.37
CA LEU A 12 24.68 8.35 -7.91
C LEU A 12 23.15 8.34 -7.87
N MET A 13 22.55 8.96 -6.84
CA MET A 13 21.09 9.03 -6.68
C MET A 13 20.44 10.20 -7.44
N ARG A 14 21.22 11.04 -8.14
CA ARG A 14 20.73 12.28 -8.77
C ARG A 14 19.55 12.07 -9.72
N ASP A 15 19.62 11.03 -10.53
CA ASP A 15 18.57 10.72 -11.49
C ASP A 15 17.55 9.75 -10.89
N ALA A 16 17.98 8.84 -10.01
CA ALA A 16 17.13 7.88 -9.32
C ALA A 16 16.11 8.51 -8.36
N ILE A 17 16.37 9.73 -7.86
CA ILE A 17 15.43 10.46 -7.01
C ILE A 17 14.20 10.98 -7.76
N ARG A 18 14.20 10.97 -9.10
CA ARG A 18 13.10 11.47 -9.92
C ARG A 18 12.02 10.39 -10.06
N PRO A 19 10.75 10.65 -9.69
CA PRO A 19 9.68 9.68 -9.87
C PRO A 19 9.44 9.32 -11.34
N THR A 20 9.23 8.04 -11.61
CA THR A 20 8.89 7.55 -12.95
C THR A 20 7.40 7.73 -13.20
N LEU A 21 7.05 8.52 -14.23
CA LEU A 21 5.67 8.67 -14.68
C LEU A 21 5.29 7.54 -15.64
N MET A 22 4.18 6.88 -15.34
CA MET A 22 3.54 5.85 -16.15
C MET A 22 2.05 6.15 -16.28
N GLN A 23 1.30 5.24 -16.90
CA GLN A 23 -0.15 5.33 -17.01
C GLN A 23 -0.82 3.96 -16.79
N THR A 24 -2.05 4.00 -16.29
CA THR A 24 -2.97 2.86 -16.28
C THR A 24 -3.46 2.51 -17.69
N LEU A 25 -4.16 1.38 -17.84
CA LEU A 25 -4.81 1.00 -19.10
C LEU A 25 -5.84 2.03 -19.60
N GLN A 26 -6.37 2.86 -18.70
CA GLN A 26 -7.37 3.90 -19.00
C GLN A 26 -6.73 5.29 -19.16
N GLY A 27 -5.40 5.37 -19.23
CA GLY A 27 -4.67 6.64 -19.41
C GLY A 27 -4.53 7.49 -18.14
N THR A 28 -4.99 7.02 -16.98
CA THR A 28 -4.77 7.71 -15.70
C THR A 28 -3.27 7.72 -15.36
N PRO A 29 -2.66 8.87 -15.03
CA PRO A 29 -1.23 8.97 -14.71
C PRO A 29 -0.90 8.26 -13.39
N VAL A 30 0.28 7.62 -13.33
CA VAL A 30 0.77 6.87 -12.16
C VAL A 30 2.23 7.22 -11.91
N PHE A 31 2.59 7.53 -10.67
CA PHE A 31 4.00 7.58 -10.27
C PHE A 31 4.44 6.26 -9.65
N VAL A 32 5.53 5.68 -10.17
CA VAL A 32 6.20 4.51 -9.60
C VAL A 32 7.56 4.95 -9.10
N HIS A 33 7.76 4.98 -7.77
CA HIS A 33 9.01 5.50 -7.20
C HIS A 33 9.26 5.06 -5.76
N ALA A 34 10.48 4.57 -5.52
CA ALA A 34 10.89 3.85 -4.31
C ALA A 34 10.05 2.58 -4.04
N GLY A 35 10.48 1.79 -3.04
CA GLY A 35 9.81 0.56 -2.66
C GLY A 35 10.51 -0.12 -1.49
N PRO A 36 10.60 0.54 -0.31
CA PRO A 36 11.23 -0.07 0.85
C PRO A 36 10.36 -1.21 1.40
N PHE A 37 10.98 -2.20 2.04
CA PHE A 37 10.24 -3.25 2.72
C PHE A 37 9.36 -2.68 3.83
N ALA A 38 8.15 -3.23 3.98
CA ALA A 38 7.23 -2.81 5.02
C ALA A 38 7.50 -3.48 6.38
N ASN A 39 8.33 -4.52 6.45
CA ASN A 39 8.73 -5.17 7.71
C ASN A 39 9.81 -4.36 8.44
N ILE A 40 10.95 -4.14 7.78
CA ILE A 40 12.14 -3.48 8.36
C ILE A 40 12.21 -1.97 8.05
N ALA A 41 11.32 -1.46 7.19
CA ALA A 41 11.16 -0.04 6.91
C ALA A 41 9.66 0.31 6.86
N HIS A 42 9.30 1.45 6.27
CA HIS A 42 7.93 2.01 6.33
C HIS A 42 6.99 1.54 5.22
N GLY A 43 7.49 0.92 4.15
CA GLY A 43 6.60 0.22 3.22
C GLY A 43 5.77 1.09 2.27
N ASN A 44 6.23 2.30 1.93
CA ASN A 44 5.50 3.20 1.04
C ASN A 44 6.37 3.72 -0.10
N SER A 45 5.71 4.18 -1.17
CA SER A 45 6.31 5.04 -2.21
C SER A 45 6.87 6.34 -1.62
N SER A 46 7.74 7.03 -2.37
CA SER A 46 8.40 8.22 -1.84
C SER A 46 7.43 9.39 -1.56
N VAL A 47 7.75 10.17 -0.53
CA VAL A 47 7.09 11.45 -0.23
C VAL A 47 7.17 12.44 -1.39
N LEU A 48 8.27 12.39 -2.16
CA LEU A 48 8.46 13.26 -3.32
C LEU A 48 7.41 12.99 -4.40
N ALA A 49 7.10 11.71 -4.67
CA ALA A 49 6.09 11.35 -5.65
C ALA A 49 4.70 11.86 -5.24
N ASP A 50 4.30 11.66 -3.98
CA ASP A 50 3.01 12.14 -3.47
C ASP A 50 2.90 13.68 -3.55
N ARG A 51 3.97 14.40 -3.17
CA ARG A 51 3.99 15.87 -3.23
C ARG A 51 3.89 16.40 -4.65
N ILE A 52 4.54 15.75 -5.62
CA ILE A 52 4.42 16.11 -7.03
C ILE A 52 2.99 15.81 -7.51
N ALA A 53 2.45 14.64 -7.19
CA ALA A 53 1.10 14.24 -7.56
C ALA A 53 0.05 15.24 -7.04
N LEU A 54 0.12 15.61 -5.75
CA LEU A 54 -0.81 16.55 -5.13
C LEU A 54 -0.77 17.94 -5.78
N LYS A 55 0.38 18.37 -6.30
CA LYS A 55 0.51 19.64 -7.04
C LYS A 55 -0.03 19.54 -8.46
N LEU A 56 0.07 18.38 -9.11
CA LEU A 56 -0.32 18.18 -10.50
C LEU A 56 -1.82 17.85 -10.68
N VAL A 57 -2.43 17.20 -9.69
CA VAL A 57 -3.79 16.65 -9.83
C VAL A 57 -4.89 17.72 -9.96
N GLY A 58 -4.60 18.96 -9.54
CA GLY A 58 -5.53 20.09 -9.60
C GLY A 58 -6.61 20.07 -8.51
N GLN A 59 -7.45 21.11 -8.46
CA GLN A 59 -8.40 21.34 -7.36
C GLN A 59 -9.51 20.29 -7.22
N LYS A 60 -9.83 19.58 -8.30
CA LYS A 60 -10.88 18.54 -8.32
C LYS A 60 -10.31 17.13 -8.39
N GLY A 61 -8.99 17.01 -8.33
CA GLY A 61 -8.29 15.73 -8.43
C GLY A 61 -8.03 15.11 -7.06
N TYR A 62 -7.69 13.82 -7.06
CA TYR A 62 -7.29 13.09 -5.87
C TYR A 62 -6.04 12.25 -6.17
N VAL A 63 -5.21 12.07 -5.14
CA VAL A 63 -4.03 11.20 -5.20
C VAL A 63 -4.33 9.96 -4.39
N VAL A 64 -4.29 8.80 -5.03
CA VAL A 64 -4.36 7.51 -4.35
C VAL A 64 -2.95 6.99 -4.16
N THR A 65 -2.61 6.61 -2.94
CA THR A 65 -1.33 6.01 -2.56
C THR A 65 -1.60 4.82 -1.64
N GLU A 66 -0.65 3.90 -1.53
CA GLU A 66 -0.81 2.67 -0.75
C GLU A 66 0.32 2.43 0.25
N ALA A 67 0.09 1.47 1.14
CA ALA A 67 1.07 0.98 2.10
C ALA A 67 1.13 -0.55 2.01
N GLY A 68 2.35 -1.11 2.10
CA GLY A 68 2.55 -2.55 2.07
C GLY A 68 2.09 -3.26 3.36
N PHE A 69 1.70 -4.53 3.26
CA PHE A 69 1.02 -5.32 4.30
C PHE A 69 -0.37 -4.78 4.71
N GLY A 70 -0.91 -5.32 5.80
CA GLY A 70 -2.18 -4.90 6.37
C GLY A 70 -2.10 -3.55 7.07
N ALA A 71 -3.24 -3.11 7.61
CA ALA A 71 -3.35 -1.85 8.31
C ALA A 71 -2.55 -1.80 9.63
N ASP A 72 -2.27 -2.97 10.20
CA ASP A 72 -1.46 -3.18 11.40
C ASP A 72 0.02 -2.81 11.22
N ILE A 73 0.56 -2.93 10.00
CA ILE A 73 1.96 -2.61 9.71
C ILE A 73 2.08 -1.42 8.76
N GLY A 74 1.50 -1.53 7.56
CA GLY A 74 1.68 -0.53 6.51
C GLY A 74 1.02 0.79 6.84
N MET A 75 -0.25 0.74 7.22
CA MET A 75 -1.04 1.94 7.52
C MET A 75 -0.54 2.65 8.79
N GLU A 76 -0.19 1.89 9.83
CA GLU A 76 0.43 2.42 11.05
C GLU A 76 1.68 3.24 10.72
N LYS A 77 2.60 2.67 9.94
CA LYS A 77 3.84 3.35 9.52
C LYS A 77 3.58 4.49 8.54
N PHE A 78 2.57 4.38 7.69
CA PHE A 78 2.16 5.48 6.81
C PHE A 78 1.77 6.72 7.63
N PHE A 79 0.88 6.57 8.62
CA PHE A 79 0.46 7.70 9.44
C PHE A 79 1.55 8.19 10.41
N ASN A 80 2.23 7.27 11.10
CA ASN A 80 3.17 7.66 12.17
C ASN A 80 4.56 8.05 11.67
N ILE A 81 4.98 7.58 10.50
CA ILE A 81 6.29 7.88 9.92
C ILE A 81 6.13 8.77 8.69
N LYS A 82 5.46 8.29 7.62
CA LYS A 82 5.44 9.01 6.33
C LYS A 82 4.66 10.32 6.41
N CYS A 83 3.44 10.33 6.96
CA CYS A 83 2.65 11.55 7.16
C CYS A 83 3.36 12.53 8.09
N ARG A 84 3.90 12.06 9.23
CA ARG A 84 4.66 12.89 10.17
C ARG A 84 5.91 13.52 9.53
N ALA A 85 6.69 12.76 8.78
CA ALA A 85 7.90 13.25 8.13
C ALA A 85 7.61 14.16 6.92
N SER A 86 6.48 13.93 6.23
CA SER A 86 6.10 14.70 5.03
C SER A 86 5.25 15.93 5.33
N GLY A 87 4.58 15.97 6.48
CA GLY A 87 3.55 16.96 6.80
C GLY A 87 2.25 16.79 5.99
N LEU A 88 2.09 15.66 5.28
CA LEU A 88 0.87 15.36 4.53
C LEU A 88 -0.17 14.69 5.43
N THR A 89 -1.43 15.10 5.28
CA THR A 89 -2.56 14.51 5.98
C THR A 89 -3.47 13.83 4.95
N PRO A 90 -3.81 12.54 5.14
CA PRO A 90 -4.73 11.83 4.27
C PRO A 90 -6.17 12.20 4.62
N ASP A 91 -6.99 12.47 3.59
CA ASP A 91 -8.40 12.82 3.76
C ASP A 91 -9.32 11.61 3.96
N ALA A 92 -8.90 10.44 3.45
CA ALA A 92 -9.66 9.20 3.55
C ALA A 92 -8.72 7.98 3.54
N ALA A 93 -9.22 6.85 4.04
CA ALA A 93 -8.55 5.56 3.98
C ALA A 93 -9.49 4.50 3.38
N VAL A 94 -8.93 3.62 2.54
CA VAL A 94 -9.63 2.49 1.95
C VAL A 94 -8.98 1.19 2.42
N ILE A 95 -9.74 0.35 3.12
CA ILE A 95 -9.27 -0.96 3.59
C ILE A 95 -9.75 -2.01 2.61
N VAL A 96 -8.82 -2.66 1.90
CA VAL A 96 -9.14 -3.72 0.95
C VAL A 96 -9.33 -5.03 1.71
N ALA A 97 -10.50 -5.65 1.55
CA ALA A 97 -10.81 -6.96 2.08
C ALA A 97 -11.47 -7.83 1.01
N THR A 98 -11.27 -9.14 1.09
CA THR A 98 -11.93 -10.10 0.19
C THR A 98 -12.66 -11.16 0.99
N VAL A 99 -13.79 -11.64 0.46
CA VAL A 99 -14.58 -12.73 1.07
C VAL A 99 -13.72 -13.94 1.41
N ARG A 100 -12.78 -14.32 0.53
CA ARG A 100 -11.89 -15.47 0.76
C ARG A 100 -10.88 -15.22 1.88
N ALA A 101 -10.29 -14.02 1.94
CA ALA A 101 -9.39 -13.65 3.04
C ALA A 101 -10.13 -13.69 4.39
N LEU A 102 -11.37 -13.17 4.43
CA LEU A 102 -12.20 -13.22 5.64
C LEU A 102 -12.55 -14.67 6.03
N LYS A 103 -12.92 -15.53 5.08
CA LYS A 103 -13.13 -16.97 5.34
C LYS A 103 -11.87 -17.63 5.94
N MET A 104 -10.70 -17.34 5.38
CA MET A 104 -9.42 -17.90 5.87
C MET A 104 -9.11 -17.44 7.29
N HIS A 105 -9.26 -16.13 7.57
CA HIS A 105 -9.07 -15.59 8.92
C HIS A 105 -10.15 -16.05 9.92
N GLY A 106 -11.34 -16.42 9.43
CA GLY A 106 -12.44 -16.99 10.22
C GLY A 106 -12.35 -18.50 10.47
N GLY A 107 -11.19 -19.13 10.24
CA GLY A 107 -10.97 -20.56 10.50
C GLY A 107 -11.07 -21.48 9.28
N GLY A 108 -11.14 -20.92 8.07
CA GLY A 108 -11.09 -21.68 6.82
C GLY A 108 -9.74 -22.37 6.58
N PRO A 109 -9.68 -23.38 5.68
CA PRO A 109 -8.46 -24.14 5.38
C PRO A 109 -7.29 -23.24 4.92
N ALA A 110 -6.05 -23.54 5.30
CA ALA A 110 -4.91 -22.73 4.89
C ALA A 110 -4.79 -22.62 3.35
N VAL A 111 -4.56 -21.42 2.84
CA VAL A 111 -4.35 -21.17 1.40
C VAL A 111 -2.85 -21.18 1.11
N THR A 112 -2.41 -22.14 0.29
CA THR A 112 -1.01 -22.26 -0.14
C THR A 112 -0.88 -21.91 -1.62
N ALA A 113 0.07 -21.03 -1.94
CA ALA A 113 0.34 -20.62 -3.33
C ALA A 113 0.66 -21.83 -4.21
N GLY A 114 0.08 -21.88 -5.42
CA GLY A 114 0.27 -22.98 -6.37
C GLY A 114 -0.62 -24.22 -6.14
N THR A 115 -1.39 -24.26 -5.05
CA THR A 115 -2.37 -25.32 -4.81
C THR A 115 -3.79 -24.90 -5.18
N PRO A 116 -4.65 -25.82 -5.66
CA PRO A 116 -6.07 -25.51 -5.88
C PRO A 116 -6.73 -25.02 -4.59
N LEU A 117 -7.62 -24.04 -4.72
CA LEU A 117 -8.39 -23.54 -3.59
C LEU A 117 -9.35 -24.61 -3.09
N ALA A 118 -9.45 -24.72 -1.77
CA ALA A 118 -10.43 -25.58 -1.13
C ALA A 118 -11.88 -25.19 -1.52
N PRO A 119 -12.83 -26.14 -1.59
CA PRO A 119 -14.22 -25.89 -2.01
C PRO A 119 -14.91 -24.79 -1.20
N GLU A 120 -14.54 -24.64 0.07
CA GLU A 120 -15.05 -23.62 0.98
C GLU A 120 -14.77 -22.20 0.47
N TYR A 121 -13.76 -22.01 -0.38
CA TYR A 121 -13.43 -20.72 -0.99
C TYR A 121 -14.11 -20.46 -2.34
N THR A 122 -14.62 -21.50 -3.00
CA THR A 122 -15.28 -21.41 -4.32
C THR A 122 -16.80 -21.48 -4.22
N GLN A 123 -17.33 -22.03 -3.13
CA GLN A 123 -18.76 -22.13 -2.88
C GLN A 123 -19.28 -21.00 -1.97
N VAL A 124 -20.53 -20.60 -2.20
CA VAL A 124 -21.25 -19.71 -1.29
C VAL A 124 -21.73 -20.55 -0.10
N GLY A 125 -21.23 -20.23 1.10
CA GLY A 125 -21.62 -20.93 2.33
C GLY A 125 -22.84 -20.31 2.99
N PRO A 126 -23.48 -20.99 3.96
CA PRO A 126 -24.68 -20.52 4.66
C PRO A 126 -24.48 -19.20 5.43
N TRP A 127 -23.24 -18.88 5.82
CA TRP A 127 -22.90 -17.60 6.48
C TRP A 127 -23.14 -16.36 5.59
N CYS A 128 -23.22 -16.50 4.26
CA CYS A 128 -23.59 -15.41 3.35
C CYS A 128 -25.04 -14.94 3.56
N THR A 129 -25.86 -15.72 4.27
CA THR A 129 -27.25 -15.43 4.59
C THR A 129 -27.49 -15.04 6.05
N GLN A 130 -26.46 -14.98 6.89
CA GLN A 130 -26.60 -14.60 8.30
C GLN A 130 -25.75 -13.36 8.62
N GLU A 131 -26.40 -12.37 9.25
CA GLU A 131 -25.85 -11.09 9.66
C GLU A 131 -24.69 -11.26 10.64
N GLY A 132 -23.45 -11.04 10.17
CA GLY A 132 -22.28 -10.78 11.02
C GLY A 132 -21.87 -11.92 11.98
N PRO A 133 -20.63 -11.88 12.51
CA PRO A 133 -20.17 -12.89 13.45
C PRO A 133 -20.77 -12.65 14.84
N THR A 134 -21.83 -13.37 15.19
CA THR A 134 -22.14 -13.69 16.60
C THR A 134 -21.28 -14.87 17.03
N GLY A 135 -20.20 -14.60 17.76
CA GLY A 135 -19.37 -15.62 18.39
C GLY A 135 -18.05 -15.05 18.90
N ALA A 136 -18.07 -14.60 20.15
CA ALA A 136 -16.88 -14.31 20.97
C ALA A 136 -16.11 -15.59 21.31
#